data_AF-A0A6G8MYY4-F1
#
_entry.id   AF-A0A6G8MYY4-F1
#
_cell.length_a   1.000
_cell.length_b   1.000
_cell.length_c   1.000
_cell.angle_alpha   90.00
_cell.angle_beta   90.00
_cell.angle_gamma   90.00
#
_symmetry.space_group_name_H-M   'P 1'
#
loop_
_entity.id
_entity.type
_entity.pdbx_description
1 polymer ?
#
loop_
_entity_poly.entity_id
_entity_poly.type
_entity_poly.pdbx_seq_one_letter_code
_entity_poly.pdbx_strand_id
1 'polypeptide(L)'
;PMAASKKMSHRRAFLMIIFVWMWSIVWAVGPVFNWGAYVPEGILTSCSFDYLSTDPSTRSFILCMYFCGFMLPIIIIAFCYFNIVMSVSNHEKEMAAMAKRLNAKELRKAQAGQSAEMKLAKISMVIITQFMLSWSPYAVIALLAQFGPAEWVTPYAAELPVLFAKASAIHNPIVYSVS
;
A
#
# COMPACT_ATOMS: atom_id res chain seq x y z
N PRO A 1 13.49 5.84 -19.15
CA PRO A 1 14.53 5.53 -20.15
C PRO A 1 15.12 4.14 -19.94
N MET A 2 15.17 3.32 -20.99
CA MET A 2 15.69 1.95 -20.94
C MET A 2 17.16 1.89 -20.50
N ALA A 3 17.98 2.84 -20.92
CA ALA A 3 19.39 2.95 -20.53
C ALA A 3 19.60 3.20 -19.02
N ALA A 4 18.58 3.73 -18.34
CA ALA A 4 18.60 3.98 -16.90
C ALA A 4 17.88 2.86 -16.10
N SER A 5 17.43 1.79 -16.77
CA SER A 5 16.75 0.68 -16.08
C SER A 5 17.71 0.04 -15.06
N LYS A 6 17.27 -0.04 -13.81
CA LYS A 6 18.08 -0.54 -12.70
C LYS A 6 17.36 -1.68 -12.01
N LYS A 7 17.92 -2.88 -12.11
CA LYS A 7 17.40 -4.06 -11.42
C LYS A 7 17.57 -3.95 -9.91
N MET A 8 16.65 -4.56 -9.18
CA MET A 8 16.77 -4.69 -7.73
C MET A 8 17.97 -5.59 -7.41
N SER A 9 18.83 -5.14 -6.49
CA SER A 9 19.93 -5.96 -5.97
C SER A 9 19.58 -6.47 -4.57
N HIS A 10 20.12 -7.63 -4.18
CA HIS A 10 19.88 -8.19 -2.86
C HIS A 10 20.21 -7.22 -1.73
N ARG A 11 21.34 -6.49 -1.82
CA ARG A 11 21.72 -5.46 -0.84
C ARG A 11 20.66 -4.36 -0.70
N ARG A 12 20.12 -3.86 -1.81
CA ARG A 12 19.08 -2.82 -1.78
C ARG A 12 17.77 -3.38 -1.22
N ALA A 13 17.35 -4.56 -1.69
CA ALA A 13 16.15 -5.21 -1.20
C ALA A 13 16.22 -5.46 0.31
N PHE A 14 17.35 -5.97 0.81
CA PHE A 14 17.56 -6.23 2.22
C PHE A 14 17.44 -4.95 3.07
N LEU A 15 18.09 -3.86 2.65
CA LEU A 15 17.98 -2.57 3.34
C LEU A 15 16.55 -2.01 3.31
N MET A 16 15.84 -2.16 2.19
CA MET A 16 14.44 -1.75 2.07
C MET A 16 13.52 -2.57 2.99
N ILE A 17 13.75 -3.88 3.12
CA ILE A 17 12.97 -4.75 4.02
C ILE A 17 13.21 -4.35 5.47
N ILE A 18 14.46 -4.13 5.89
CA ILE A 18 14.78 -3.63 7.24
C ILE A 18 14.04 -2.31 7.50
N PHE A 19 14.08 -1.38 6.55
CA PHE A 19 13.36 -0.12 6.67
C PHE A 19 11.86 -0.34 6.86
N VAL A 20 11.23 -1.21 6.06
CA VAL A 20 9.79 -1.52 6.18
C VAL A 20 9.46 -2.09 7.56
N TRP A 21 10.25 -3.06 8.07
CA TRP A 21 10.05 -3.61 9.41
C TRP A 21 10.12 -2.54 10.50
N MET A 22 11.18 -1.74 10.49
CA MET A 22 11.36 -0.69 11.48
C MET A 22 10.24 0.36 11.41
N TRP A 23 9.86 0.76 10.19
CA TRP A 23 8.77 1.71 9.95
C TRP A 23 7.44 1.20 10.48
N SER A 24 7.08 -0.05 10.17
CA SER A 24 5.84 -0.68 10.64
C SER A 24 5.80 -0.80 12.16
N ILE A 25 6.91 -1.17 12.81
CA ILE A 25 6.98 -1.27 14.28
C ILE A 25 6.79 0.11 14.91
N VAL A 26 7.53 1.14 14.44
CA VAL A 26 7.47 2.49 15.02
C VAL A 26 6.04 3.04 15.03
N TRP A 27 5.28 2.84 13.95
CA TRP A 27 3.92 3.38 13.84
C TRP A 27 2.81 2.47 14.38
N ALA A 28 3.15 1.25 14.83
CA ALA A 28 2.22 0.34 15.50
C ALA A 28 2.48 0.23 17.01
N VAL A 29 3.69 0.52 17.48
CA VAL A 29 4.07 0.26 18.89
C VAL A 29 3.60 1.34 19.87
N GLY A 30 3.22 2.53 19.39
CA GLY A 30 2.78 3.66 20.23
C GLY A 30 1.82 3.27 21.37
N PRO A 31 0.71 2.55 21.08
CA PRO A 31 -0.26 2.14 22.09
C PRO A 31 0.28 1.23 23.19
N VAL A 32 1.37 0.48 22.92
CA VAL A 32 2.04 -0.36 23.93
C VAL A 32 2.72 0.51 24.99
N PHE A 33 3.11 1.74 24.62
CA PHE A 33 3.75 2.71 25.49
C PHE A 33 2.79 3.83 25.95
N ASN A 34 1.48 3.57 25.93
CA ASN A 34 0.41 4.53 26.29
C ASN A 34 0.34 5.79 25.38
N TRP A 35 0.93 5.74 24.18
CA TRP A 35 0.68 6.71 23.13
C TRP A 35 -0.45 6.20 22.23
N GLY A 36 -1.69 6.45 22.67
CA GLY A 36 -2.88 5.72 22.24
C GLY A 36 -3.09 4.43 23.04
N ALA A 37 -4.07 3.61 22.64
CA ALA A 37 -4.39 2.34 23.30
C ALA A 37 -4.84 1.29 22.29
N TYR A 38 -4.63 0.01 22.60
CA TYR A 38 -5.27 -1.11 21.90
C TYR A 38 -6.43 -1.61 22.76
N VAL A 39 -7.65 -1.57 22.22
CA VAL A 39 -8.89 -1.86 22.94
C VAL A 39 -9.84 -2.73 22.09
N PRO A 40 -10.79 -3.44 22.71
CA PRO A 40 -11.85 -4.11 21.97
C PRO A 40 -12.69 -3.13 21.14
N GLU A 41 -13.09 -3.53 19.93
CA GLU A 41 -13.92 -2.71 19.03
C GLU A 41 -15.19 -3.45 18.56
N GLY A 42 -16.12 -2.72 17.94
CA GLY A 42 -17.30 -3.30 17.29
C GLY A 42 -18.18 -4.10 18.25
N ILE A 43 -18.35 -5.38 17.96
CA ILE A 43 -19.11 -6.33 18.81
C ILE A 43 -18.28 -6.97 19.92
N LEU A 44 -17.09 -6.42 20.20
CA LEU A 44 -16.19 -6.82 21.30
C LEU A 44 -15.56 -8.21 21.15
N THR A 45 -15.40 -8.68 19.91
CA THR A 45 -14.77 -9.98 19.59
C THR A 45 -13.35 -9.85 19.05
N SER A 46 -12.91 -8.63 18.72
CA SER A 46 -11.56 -8.34 18.27
C SER A 46 -11.05 -7.00 18.83
N CYS A 47 -9.73 -6.80 18.79
CA CYS A 47 -9.09 -5.58 19.25
C CYS A 47 -8.56 -4.75 18.06
N SER A 48 -8.51 -3.44 18.25
CA SER A 48 -7.84 -2.48 17.37
C SER A 48 -7.36 -1.27 18.16
N PHE A 49 -6.79 -0.28 17.48
CA PHE A 49 -6.41 0.98 18.12
C PHE A 49 -7.66 1.75 18.57
N ASP A 50 -7.56 2.43 19.70
CA ASP A 50 -8.62 3.29 20.21
C ASP A 50 -8.77 4.51 19.30
N TYR A 51 -9.89 4.57 18.57
CA TYR A 51 -10.31 5.70 17.73
C TYR A 51 -11.52 6.44 18.28
N LEU A 52 -11.92 6.14 19.52
CA LEU A 52 -13.03 6.78 20.22
C LEU A 52 -12.54 7.81 21.23
N SER A 53 -11.40 7.54 21.89
CA SER A 53 -10.82 8.49 22.85
C SER A 53 -10.26 9.74 22.15
N THR A 54 -10.74 10.90 22.57
CA THR A 54 -10.40 12.21 21.97
C THR A 54 -9.30 12.95 22.71
N ASP A 55 -8.65 12.29 23.67
CA ASP A 55 -7.53 12.87 24.40
C ASP A 55 -6.33 13.15 23.47
N PRO A 56 -5.45 14.11 23.83
CA PRO A 56 -4.33 14.50 22.97
C PRO A 56 -3.36 13.36 22.63
N SER A 57 -3.17 12.39 23.53
CA SER A 57 -2.27 11.25 23.31
C SER A 57 -2.82 10.35 22.20
N THR A 58 -4.06 9.90 22.36
CA THR A 58 -4.74 9.04 21.37
C THR A 58 -4.89 9.74 20.02
N ARG A 59 -5.34 11.00 20.02
CA ARG A 59 -5.52 11.76 18.78
C ARG A 59 -4.21 11.98 18.03
N SER A 60 -3.12 12.32 18.72
CA SER A 60 -1.82 12.50 18.08
C SER A 60 -1.29 11.18 17.51
N PHE A 61 -1.47 10.06 18.23
CA PHE A 61 -1.13 8.73 17.71
C PHE A 61 -1.91 8.40 16.43
N ILE A 62 -3.23 8.60 16.41
CA ILE A 62 -4.08 8.35 15.22
C ILE A 62 -3.58 9.18 14.03
N LEU A 63 -3.34 10.48 14.22
CA LEU A 63 -2.87 11.35 13.14
C LEU A 63 -1.51 10.88 12.59
N CYS A 64 -0.57 10.52 13.47
CA CYS A 64 0.72 9.98 13.08
C CYS A 64 0.59 8.63 12.34
N MET A 65 -0.22 7.70 12.85
CA MET A 65 -0.45 6.40 12.24
C MET A 65 -1.08 6.54 10.84
N TYR A 66 -2.08 7.41 10.67
CA TYR A 66 -2.71 7.66 9.38
C TYR A 66 -1.77 8.33 8.39
N PHE A 67 -1.02 9.35 8.82
CA PHE A 67 -0.11 10.05 7.93
C PHE A 67 1.08 9.17 7.53
N CYS A 68 1.79 8.61 8.52
CA CYS A 68 3.02 7.86 8.29
C CYS A 68 2.78 6.40 7.88
N GLY A 69 1.77 5.75 8.46
CA GLY A 69 1.46 4.34 8.22
C GLY A 69 0.57 4.09 6.99
N PHE A 70 -0.19 5.10 6.54
CA PHE A 70 -1.12 4.95 5.43
C PHE A 70 -0.85 5.94 4.29
N MET A 71 -0.95 7.25 4.54
CA MET A 71 -0.89 8.28 3.48
C MET A 71 0.48 8.37 2.80
N LEU A 72 1.57 8.39 3.57
CA LEU A 72 2.92 8.52 3.02
C LEU A 72 3.29 7.34 2.08
N PRO A 73 3.08 6.06 2.44
CA PRO A 73 3.22 4.95 1.51
C PRO A 73 2.40 5.12 0.23
N ILE A 74 1.15 5.57 0.33
CA ILE A 74 0.27 5.81 -0.83
C ILE A 74 0.85 6.90 -1.75
N ILE A 75 1.35 8.01 -1.18
CA ILE A 75 1.99 9.08 -1.94
C ILE A 75 3.21 8.56 -2.71
N ILE A 76 4.07 7.76 -2.04
CA ILE A 76 5.24 7.15 -2.67
C ILE A 76 4.81 6.25 -3.84
N ILE A 77 3.82 5.40 -3.61
CA ILE A 77 3.28 4.50 -4.63
C ILE A 77 2.71 5.28 -5.82
N ALA A 78 1.85 6.27 -5.55
CA ALA A 78 1.23 7.11 -6.57
C ALA A 78 2.30 7.85 -7.39
N PHE A 79 3.32 8.40 -6.74
CA PHE A 79 4.44 9.03 -7.41
C PHE A 79 5.19 8.05 -8.32
N CYS A 80 5.53 6.85 -7.82
CA CYS A 80 6.20 5.84 -8.63
C CYS A 80 5.39 5.44 -9.88
N TYR A 81 4.10 5.17 -9.72
CA TYR A 81 3.25 4.75 -10.84
C TYR A 81 2.94 5.88 -11.81
N PHE A 82 2.75 7.10 -11.33
CA PHE A 82 2.61 8.28 -12.18
C PHE A 82 3.82 8.43 -13.11
N ASN A 83 5.03 8.29 -12.57
CA ASN A 83 6.25 8.33 -13.37
C ASN A 83 6.35 7.16 -14.37
N ILE A 84 5.90 5.95 -13.99
CA ILE A 84 5.85 4.81 -14.91
C ILE A 84 4.93 5.12 -16.10
N VAL A 85 3.70 5.57 -15.84
CA VAL A 85 2.70 5.89 -16.88
C VAL A 85 3.21 7.01 -17.79
N MET A 86 3.74 8.08 -17.23
CA MET A 86 4.30 9.20 -18.00
C MET A 86 5.50 8.78 -18.86
N SER A 87 6.22 7.72 -18.47
CA SER A 87 7.37 7.22 -19.22
C SER A 87 7.02 6.30 -20.40
N VAL A 88 5.77 5.84 -20.52
CA VAL A 88 5.33 4.86 -21.54
C VAL A 88 5.57 5.37 -22.96
N SER A 89 5.25 6.63 -23.25
CA SER A 89 5.41 7.20 -24.59
C SER A 89 6.89 7.28 -25.03
N ASN A 90 7.78 7.66 -24.10
CA ASN A 90 9.22 7.67 -24.35
C ASN A 90 9.75 6.24 -24.52
N HIS A 91 9.19 5.31 -23.75
CA HIS A 91 9.55 3.91 -23.81
C HIS A 91 9.23 3.28 -25.18
N GLU A 92 8.06 3.57 -25.76
CA GLU A 92 7.68 3.14 -27.11
C GLU A 92 8.64 3.68 -28.19
N LYS A 93 8.98 4.97 -28.11
CA LYS A 93 9.94 5.61 -29.04
C LYS A 93 11.32 4.96 -28.99
N GLU A 94 11.82 4.72 -27.77
CA GLU A 94 13.12 4.07 -27.58
C GLU A 94 13.11 2.61 -28.09
N MET A 95 11.99 1.88 -27.93
CA MET A 95 11.84 0.52 -28.47
C MET A 95 11.82 0.51 -30.00
N ALA A 96 11.11 1.44 -30.64
CA ALA A 96 11.14 1.61 -32.09
C ALA A 96 12.55 1.96 -32.62
N ALA A 97 13.33 2.74 -31.86
CA ALA A 97 14.72 3.03 -32.21
C ALA A 97 15.63 1.81 -32.08
N MET A 98 15.45 0.96 -31.06
CA MET A 98 16.19 -0.29 -30.90
C MET A 98 15.85 -1.33 -31.96
N ALA A 99 14.60 -1.36 -32.43
CA ALA A 99 14.18 -2.26 -33.50
C ALA A 99 14.96 -2.07 -34.81
N LYS A 100 15.52 -0.88 -35.03
CA LYS A 100 16.38 -0.58 -36.20
C LYS A 100 17.82 -1.06 -36.04
N ARG A 101 18.25 -1.40 -34.81
CA ARG A 101 19.65 -1.71 -34.47
C ARG A 101 19.88 -3.16 -34.06
N LEU A 102 18.85 -3.83 -33.54
CA LEU A 102 18.93 -5.21 -33.04
C LEU A 102 18.44 -6.21 -34.09
N ASN A 103 18.97 -7.43 -34.03
CA ASN A 103 18.40 -8.53 -34.82
C ASN A 103 17.04 -8.98 -34.23
N ALA A 104 16.28 -9.74 -35.02
CA ALA A 104 14.93 -10.16 -34.65
C ALA A 104 14.85 -10.95 -33.31
N LYS A 105 15.88 -11.75 -33.00
CA LYS A 105 15.92 -12.57 -31.78
C LYS A 105 16.19 -11.72 -30.54
N GLU A 106 17.13 -10.78 -30.63
CA GLU A 106 17.45 -9.83 -29.56
C GLU A 106 16.30 -8.87 -29.29
N LEU A 107 15.64 -8.38 -30.34
CA LEU A 107 14.48 -7.51 -30.21
C LEU A 107 13.32 -8.24 -29.50
N ARG A 108 13.03 -9.48 -29.89
CA ARG A 108 12.02 -10.31 -29.21
C ARG A 108 12.35 -10.53 -27.73
N LYS A 109 13.61 -10.77 -27.39
CA LYS A 109 14.06 -10.94 -26.00
C LYS A 109 13.87 -9.66 -25.19
N ALA A 110 14.24 -8.51 -25.74
CA ALA A 110 14.06 -7.20 -25.09
C ALA A 110 12.57 -6.90 -24.82
N GLN A 111 11.72 -7.11 -25.82
CA GLN A 111 10.27 -6.89 -25.72
C GLN A 111 9.59 -7.85 -24.73
N ALA A 112 10.02 -9.12 -24.70
CA ALA A 112 9.51 -10.11 -23.74
C ALA A 112 9.90 -9.74 -22.29
N GLY A 113 11.14 -9.31 -22.06
CA GLY A 113 11.58 -8.84 -20.74
C GLY A 113 10.76 -7.67 -20.22
N GLN A 114 10.44 -6.72 -21.08
CA GLN A 114 9.61 -5.57 -20.70
C GLN A 114 8.14 -5.89 -20.51
N SER A 115 7.61 -6.77 -21.34
CA SER A 115 6.24 -7.25 -21.16
C SER A 115 6.09 -7.98 -19.81
N ALA A 116 7.12 -8.72 -19.39
CA ALA A 116 7.18 -9.32 -18.05
C ALA A 116 7.26 -8.26 -16.94
N GLU A 117 8.13 -7.24 -17.06
CA GLU A 117 8.22 -6.15 -16.07
C GLU A 117 6.90 -5.36 -15.96
N MET A 118 6.26 -5.06 -17.10
CA MET A 118 4.95 -4.38 -17.13
C MET A 118 3.85 -5.26 -16.53
N LYS A 119 3.89 -6.58 -16.75
CA LYS A 119 2.96 -7.52 -16.10
C LYS A 119 3.11 -7.45 -14.58
N LEU A 120 4.33 -7.48 -14.05
CA LEU A 120 4.59 -7.35 -12.61
C LEU A 120 4.13 -5.99 -12.05
N ALA A 121 4.33 -4.91 -12.81
CA ALA A 121 3.85 -3.58 -12.43
C ALA A 121 2.31 -3.54 -12.35
N LYS A 122 1.61 -4.15 -13.30
CA LYS A 122 0.13 -4.28 -13.30
C LYS A 122 -0.39 -5.10 -12.13
N ILE A 123 0.22 -6.26 -11.86
CA ILE A 123 -0.12 -7.08 -10.67
C ILE A 123 0.04 -6.24 -9.40
N SER A 124 1.13 -5.49 -9.32
CA SER A 124 1.41 -4.61 -8.18
C SER A 124 0.36 -3.49 -8.04
N MET A 125 -0.17 -2.93 -9.14
CA MET A 125 -1.30 -1.98 -9.07
C MET A 125 -2.59 -2.62 -8.56
N VAL A 126 -2.85 -3.88 -8.95
CA VAL A 126 -4.04 -4.63 -8.51
C VAL A 126 -4.01 -4.85 -7.00
N ILE A 127 -2.89 -5.34 -6.46
CA ILE A 127 -2.76 -5.60 -5.01
C ILE A 127 -2.84 -4.30 -4.20
N ILE A 128 -2.27 -3.19 -4.70
CA ILE A 128 -2.35 -1.88 -4.04
C ILE A 128 -3.80 -1.38 -4.03
N THR A 129 -4.48 -1.45 -5.17
CA THR A 129 -5.89 -1.03 -5.29
C THR A 129 -6.77 -1.86 -4.36
N GLN A 130 -6.54 -3.18 -4.31
CA GLN A 130 -7.25 -4.06 -3.39
C GLN A 130 -7.02 -3.63 -1.94
N PHE A 131 -5.77 -3.42 -1.51
CA PHE A 131 -5.46 -2.95 -0.16
C PHE A 131 -6.19 -1.65 0.18
N MET A 132 -6.16 -0.67 -0.73
CA MET A 132 -6.85 0.61 -0.57
C MET A 132 -8.36 0.44 -0.41
N LEU A 133 -8.99 -0.36 -1.29
CA LEU A 133 -10.42 -0.62 -1.23
C LEU A 133 -10.82 -1.36 0.05
N SER A 134 -9.96 -2.24 0.56
CA SER A 134 -10.23 -2.99 1.78
C SER A 134 -10.08 -2.15 3.06
N TRP A 135 -9.06 -1.31 3.15
CA TRP A 135 -8.77 -0.54 4.36
C TRP A 135 -9.48 0.81 4.43
N SER A 136 -9.76 1.46 3.29
CA SER A 136 -10.35 2.81 3.29
C SER A 136 -11.71 2.89 4.00
N PRO A 137 -12.65 1.93 3.85
CA PRO A 137 -13.92 1.98 4.58
C PRO A 137 -13.72 2.02 6.10
N TYR A 138 -12.86 1.15 6.63
CA TYR A 138 -12.54 1.13 8.06
C TYR A 138 -11.81 2.39 8.50
N ALA A 139 -10.86 2.87 7.68
CA ALA A 139 -10.12 4.08 7.94
C ALA A 139 -11.05 5.31 8.03
N VAL A 140 -12.09 5.39 7.21
CA VAL A 140 -13.12 6.44 7.25
C VAL A 140 -13.94 6.36 8.53
N ILE A 141 -14.37 5.16 8.95
CA ILE A 141 -15.14 4.99 10.19
C ILE A 141 -14.33 5.42 11.42
N ALA A 142 -13.05 5.03 11.51
CA ALA A 142 -12.20 5.45 12.61
C ALA A 142 -11.93 6.98 12.62
N LEU A 143 -11.80 7.63 11.45
CA LEU A 143 -11.71 9.09 11.40
C LEU A 143 -13.03 9.77 11.75
N LEU A 144 -14.17 9.18 11.36
CA LEU A 144 -15.50 9.69 11.70
C LEU A 144 -15.75 9.63 13.21
N ALA A 145 -15.35 8.53 13.86
CA ALA A 145 -15.36 8.42 15.32
C ALA A 145 -14.50 9.51 15.99
N GLN A 146 -13.31 9.78 15.44
CA GLN A 146 -12.34 10.66 16.08
C GLN A 146 -12.59 12.17 15.87
N PHE A 147 -13.15 12.53 14.71
CA PHE A 147 -13.28 13.92 14.25
C PHE A 147 -14.70 14.32 13.83
N GLY A 148 -15.62 13.37 13.74
CA GLY A 148 -17.00 13.59 13.30
C GLY A 148 -18.04 13.18 14.34
N PRO A 149 -19.29 12.92 13.90
CA PRO A 149 -20.38 12.46 14.76
C PRO A 149 -20.15 11.01 15.20
N ALA A 150 -19.62 10.82 16.41
CA ALA A 150 -19.32 9.50 16.97
C ALA A 150 -20.57 8.61 17.08
N GLU A 151 -21.77 9.19 17.18
CA GLU A 151 -23.04 8.49 17.21
C GLU A 151 -23.35 7.69 15.93
N TRP A 152 -22.67 7.99 14.81
CA TRP A 152 -22.81 7.22 13.57
C TRP A 152 -22.01 5.91 13.62
N VAL A 153 -21.05 5.79 14.55
CA VAL A 153 -20.18 4.62 14.70
C VAL A 153 -20.85 3.59 15.61
N THR A 154 -21.89 2.96 15.06
CA THR A 154 -22.57 1.82 15.70
C THR A 154 -21.68 0.56 15.67
N PRO A 155 -21.96 -0.47 16.50
CA PRO A 155 -21.19 -1.72 16.49
C PRO A 155 -21.03 -2.34 15.10
N TYR A 156 -22.09 -2.39 14.30
CA TYR A 156 -22.02 -2.94 12.93
C TYR A 156 -21.36 -1.98 11.93
N ALA A 157 -21.47 -0.67 12.13
CA ALA A 157 -20.78 0.31 11.31
C ALA A 157 -19.26 0.22 11.48
N ALA A 158 -18.76 -0.20 12.65
CA ALA A 158 -17.35 -0.51 12.87
C ALA A 158 -16.98 -1.94 12.42
N GLU A 159 -17.81 -2.93 12.76
CA GLU A 159 -17.50 -4.35 12.54
C GLU A 159 -17.40 -4.74 11.06
N LEU A 160 -18.37 -4.34 10.23
CA LEU A 160 -18.39 -4.78 8.82
C LEU A 160 -17.18 -4.25 8.03
N PRO A 161 -16.80 -2.96 8.12
CA PRO A 161 -15.59 -2.46 7.46
C PRO A 161 -14.31 -3.09 7.97
N VAL A 162 -14.19 -3.37 9.28
CA VAL A 162 -12.96 -3.99 9.80
C VAL A 162 -12.82 -5.44 9.33
N LEU A 163 -13.91 -6.20 9.19
CA LEU A 163 -13.85 -7.54 8.61
C LEU A 163 -13.31 -7.50 7.18
N PHE A 164 -13.74 -6.52 6.38
CA PHE A 164 -13.23 -6.32 5.02
C PHE A 164 -11.75 -5.92 5.00
N ALA A 165 -11.33 -5.07 5.94
CA ALA A 165 -9.92 -4.71 6.11
C ALA A 165 -9.05 -5.92 6.50
N LYS A 166 -9.50 -6.75 7.46
CA LYS A 166 -8.80 -7.98 7.88
C LYS A 166 -8.70 -8.98 6.72
N ALA A 167 -9.76 -9.14 5.93
CA ALA A 167 -9.75 -9.99 4.73
C ALA A 167 -8.77 -9.50 3.64
N SER A 168 -8.27 -8.26 3.70
CA SER A 168 -7.27 -7.78 2.75
C SER A 168 -6.04 -8.68 2.65
N ALA A 169 -5.62 -9.31 3.75
CA ALA A 169 -4.38 -10.07 3.80
C ALA A 169 -4.42 -11.38 2.98
N ILE A 170 -5.62 -11.88 2.65
CA ILE A 170 -5.76 -13.16 1.92
C ILE A 170 -5.82 -12.99 0.40
N HIS A 171 -5.98 -11.76 -0.10
CA HIS A 171 -6.18 -11.54 -1.54
C HIS A 171 -4.88 -11.60 -2.36
N ASN A 172 -3.73 -11.25 -1.77
CA ASN A 172 -2.45 -11.24 -2.50
C ASN A 172 -2.10 -12.60 -3.14
N PRO A 173 -2.12 -13.74 -2.40
CA PRO A 173 -1.90 -15.06 -3.00
C PRO A 173 -2.88 -15.38 -4.14
N ILE A 174 -4.15 -14.99 -4.02
CA ILE A 174 -5.17 -15.23 -5.03
C ILE A 174 -4.82 -14.47 -6.32
N VAL A 175 -4.49 -13.18 -6.20
CA VAL A 175 -4.07 -12.36 -7.35
C VAL A 175 -2.86 -12.99 -8.04
N TYR A 176 -1.85 -13.43 -7.30
CA TYR A 176 -0.67 -14.08 -7.88
C TYR A 176 -1.01 -15.38 -8.61
N SER A 177 -1.97 -16.17 -8.12
CA SER A 177 -2.33 -17.46 -8.70
C SER A 177 -2.99 -17.36 -10.08
N VAL A 178 -3.67 -16.24 -10.36
CA VAL A 178 -4.42 -16.02 -11.61
C VAL A 178 -3.73 -15.06 -12.59
N SER A 179 -2.56 -14.53 -12.23
CA SER A 179 -1.89 -13.47 -13.00
C SER A 179 -0.94 -13.97 -14.08
#